data_AF-A0A835GSK8-F1
#
_entry.id   AF-A0A835GSK8-F1
#
_cell.length_a   1.000
_cell.length_b   1.000
_cell.length_c   1.000
_cell.angle_alpha   90.00
_cell.angle_beta   90.00
_cell.angle_gamma   90.00
#
_symmetry.space_group_name_H-M   'P 1'
#
loop_
_entity.id
_entity.type
_entity.pdbx_description
1 polymer ?
#
loop_
_entity_poly.entity_id
_entity_poly.type
_entity_poly.pdbx_seq_one_letter_code
_entity_poly.pdbx_strand_id
1 'polypeptide(L)'
;MGRCEVKQCEGMNTSLWLEYAIPKEKGKYSKCFQYAFKDTAGNGACTAENFDSNSKVKCSSYVYSDDDSVVKDFDLGCQNWKRTLVGTIHNSGFFLALPMTGIISDRFGRKKALSFAALMNCIFGLTRSFSTNYVMFVIFEFMEAGFGAGAYTTAFVFAMELVGPQGRVFGNTIINVFYVFGLMSLSGLSWILQDWRKLLRMIYAPSCLIFSYMWILNESVRWLLQKGRHDKAIGVIKKAAKMNKVQISDQALAPLQEMQSKPTERKDELVNQPKKSLFLQVIGSSIIRRRLLTCSFLWITCTFVYYGLSINSVSLAGNQYINFMLVAFIEIPANFTCVVVLDKFGRKKVLIIVYILSAILCIGLSFLPKVFPTNVRQSLLGACSCAGRVGSTLAPLTPLLALYYENLPSIFFGTMAIIAGLLVFTMPETINIPLPDSIEEAERLTKTKRRKNDS
;
A
#
# COMPACT_ATOMS: atom_id res chain seq x y z
N MET A 1 -13.07 -13.50 17.64
CA MET A 1 -13.84 -12.23 17.67
C MET A 1 -15.09 -12.39 18.52
N GLY A 2 -15.28 -11.54 19.53
CA GLY A 2 -16.16 -11.79 20.69
C GLY A 2 -17.69 -11.66 20.54
N ARG A 3 -18.36 -11.91 21.67
CA ARG A 3 -19.81 -11.72 21.96
C ARG A 3 -20.00 -10.76 23.15
N CYS A 4 -21.24 -10.39 23.45
CA CYS A 4 -21.55 -9.71 24.71
C CYS A 4 -21.30 -10.61 25.93
N GLU A 5 -20.89 -10.01 27.05
CA GLU A 5 -20.91 -10.63 28.38
C GLU A 5 -22.30 -10.47 28.99
N VAL A 6 -22.93 -11.58 29.38
CA VAL A 6 -24.24 -11.62 30.05
C VAL A 6 -24.02 -12.22 31.43
N LYS A 7 -23.69 -11.37 32.40
CA LYS A 7 -23.14 -11.76 33.71
C LYS A 7 -23.95 -12.82 34.47
N GLN A 8 -25.27 -12.81 34.32
CA GLN A 8 -26.20 -13.77 34.91
C GLN A 8 -26.05 -15.19 34.32
N CYS A 9 -25.53 -15.31 33.10
CA CYS A 9 -25.49 -16.54 32.30
C CYS A 9 -24.08 -17.11 32.09
N GLU A 10 -23.00 -16.34 32.36
CA GLU A 10 -21.61 -16.79 32.13
C GLU A 10 -21.24 -18.06 32.94
N GLY A 11 -21.93 -18.33 34.04
CA GLY A 11 -21.75 -19.55 34.86
C GLY A 11 -22.49 -20.80 34.36
N MET A 12 -23.25 -20.73 33.25
CA MET A 12 -24.02 -21.87 32.74
C MET A 12 -23.28 -22.66 31.67
N ASN A 13 -23.14 -23.98 31.90
CA ASN A 13 -22.51 -24.93 30.97
C ASN A 13 -23.28 -25.13 29.65
N THR A 14 -24.54 -24.71 29.56
CA THR A 14 -25.40 -24.88 28.37
C THR A 14 -25.46 -23.60 27.54
N SER A 15 -25.11 -23.70 26.25
CA SER A 15 -25.13 -22.56 25.31
C SER A 15 -26.53 -22.09 24.90
N LEU A 16 -27.59 -22.74 25.39
CA LEU A 16 -29.00 -22.45 25.09
C LEU A 16 -29.42 -21.02 25.46
N TRP A 17 -28.80 -20.41 26.49
CA TRP A 17 -29.13 -19.05 26.91
C TRP A 17 -28.83 -17.98 25.86
N LEU A 18 -27.93 -18.26 24.91
CA LEU A 18 -27.65 -17.36 23.79
C LEU A 18 -28.90 -17.09 22.94
N GLU A 19 -29.83 -18.06 22.84
CA GLU A 19 -31.07 -17.94 22.08
C GLU A 19 -31.99 -16.82 22.57
N TYR A 20 -32.07 -16.64 23.90
CA TYR A 20 -33.00 -15.70 24.56
C TYR A 20 -32.31 -14.47 25.18
N ALA A 21 -31.00 -14.49 25.40
CA ALA A 21 -30.25 -13.34 25.91
C ALA A 21 -29.65 -12.46 24.79
N ILE A 22 -29.39 -13.01 23.59
CA ILE A 22 -28.70 -12.28 22.51
C ILE A 22 -29.55 -12.27 21.21
N PRO A 23 -29.98 -11.09 20.70
CA PRO A 23 -30.74 -10.99 19.46
C PRO A 23 -29.97 -11.52 18.25
N LYS A 24 -30.67 -12.22 17.35
CA LYS A 24 -30.12 -12.71 16.07
C LYS A 24 -30.28 -11.63 14.98
N GLU A 25 -29.18 -11.20 14.36
CA GLU A 25 -29.11 -10.29 13.22
C GLU A 25 -28.65 -11.05 11.97
N LYS A 26 -29.42 -11.00 10.87
CA LYS A 26 -29.13 -11.71 9.60
C LYS A 26 -28.73 -13.19 9.81
N GLY A 27 -29.41 -13.87 10.75
CA GLY A 27 -29.19 -15.29 11.07
C GLY A 27 -27.97 -15.60 11.94
N LYS A 28 -27.29 -14.60 12.52
CA LYS A 28 -26.18 -14.78 13.46
C LYS A 28 -26.42 -13.99 14.74
N TYR A 29 -25.89 -14.44 15.87
CA TYR A 29 -25.96 -13.67 17.12
C TYR A 29 -25.34 -12.27 16.98
N SER A 30 -26.03 -11.25 17.47
CA SER A 30 -25.50 -9.91 17.57
C SER A 30 -24.28 -9.89 18.51
N LYS A 31 -23.33 -9.02 18.20
CA LYS A 31 -22.09 -8.87 18.98
C LYS A 31 -22.12 -7.69 19.94
N CYS A 32 -23.13 -6.84 19.82
CA CYS A 32 -23.16 -5.49 20.40
C CYS A 32 -24.46 -5.16 21.16
N PHE A 33 -25.47 -6.00 21.02
CA PHE A 33 -26.75 -5.87 21.68
C PHE A 33 -27.09 -7.18 22.40
N GLN A 34 -27.72 -7.04 23.56
CA GLN A 34 -28.35 -8.10 24.35
C GLN A 34 -29.80 -7.71 24.58
N TYR A 35 -30.64 -8.66 24.97
CA TYR A 35 -31.99 -8.36 25.43
C TYR A 35 -31.97 -7.76 26.84
N ALA A 36 -32.95 -6.92 27.17
CA ALA A 36 -32.98 -6.24 28.46
C ALA A 36 -33.29 -7.24 29.58
N PHE A 37 -32.40 -7.37 30.56
CA PHE A 37 -32.64 -8.17 31.74
C PHE A 37 -33.68 -7.48 32.64
N LYS A 38 -34.81 -8.15 32.87
CA LYS A 38 -35.86 -7.77 33.82
C LYS A 38 -35.93 -8.88 34.85
N ASP A 39 -35.39 -8.66 36.05
CA ASP A 39 -35.48 -9.65 37.11
C ASP A 39 -36.90 -9.70 37.68
N THR A 40 -37.73 -10.55 37.11
CA THR A 40 -39.15 -10.70 37.51
C THR A 40 -39.32 -11.49 38.81
N ALA A 41 -38.30 -12.25 39.20
CA ALA A 41 -38.33 -13.11 40.38
C ALA A 41 -37.46 -12.59 41.56
N GLY A 42 -36.63 -11.57 41.33
CA GLY A 42 -35.66 -11.05 42.32
C GLY A 42 -34.47 -11.97 42.58
N ASN A 43 -34.26 -12.97 41.71
CA ASN A 43 -33.34 -14.09 41.94
C ASN A 43 -32.06 -14.02 41.08
N GLY A 44 -31.91 -13.03 40.22
CA GLY A 44 -30.76 -12.86 39.32
C GLY A 44 -30.57 -13.97 38.26
N ALA A 45 -31.51 -14.91 38.17
CA ALA A 45 -31.35 -16.15 37.42
C ALA A 45 -31.40 -15.96 35.90
N CYS A 46 -30.49 -16.62 35.19
CA CYS A 46 -30.52 -16.72 33.73
C CYS A 46 -31.63 -17.70 33.28
N THR A 47 -32.83 -17.16 33.06
CA THR A 47 -33.99 -17.86 32.48
C THR A 47 -34.60 -17.00 31.38
N ALA A 48 -35.27 -17.62 30.40
CA ALA A 48 -35.84 -16.89 29.26
C ALA A 48 -36.86 -15.81 29.66
N GLU A 49 -37.60 -16.03 30.75
CA GLU A 49 -38.60 -15.11 31.31
C GLU A 49 -38.00 -13.79 31.81
N ASN A 50 -36.74 -13.81 32.25
CA ASN A 50 -36.03 -12.63 32.73
C ASN A 50 -35.38 -11.78 31.60
N PHE A 51 -35.58 -12.12 30.31
CA PHE A 51 -35.06 -11.35 29.17
C PHE A 51 -36.19 -10.82 28.27
N ASP A 52 -36.27 -9.50 28.13
CA ASP A 52 -37.26 -8.84 27.28
C ASP A 52 -36.83 -8.88 25.80
N SER A 53 -37.45 -9.79 25.03
CA SER A 53 -37.21 -9.99 23.60
C SER A 53 -37.59 -8.80 22.70
N ASN A 54 -38.34 -7.82 23.22
CA ASN A 54 -38.69 -6.58 22.51
C ASN A 54 -37.70 -5.44 22.80
N SER A 55 -37.00 -5.47 23.94
CA SER A 55 -36.10 -4.41 24.38
C SER A 55 -34.63 -4.79 24.18
N LYS A 56 -33.93 -4.09 23.28
CA LYS A 56 -32.51 -4.34 22.96
C LYS A 56 -31.62 -3.29 23.63
N VAL A 57 -30.71 -3.76 24.48
CA VAL A 57 -29.77 -2.91 25.23
C VAL A 57 -28.36 -3.11 24.67
N LYS A 58 -27.60 -2.02 24.55
CA LYS A 58 -26.19 -2.09 24.15
C LYS A 58 -25.35 -2.72 25.26
N CYS A 59 -24.46 -3.64 24.89
CA CYS A 59 -23.69 -4.40 25.87
C CYS A 59 -22.64 -3.54 26.61
N SER A 60 -22.52 -3.74 27.92
CA SER A 60 -21.61 -3.01 28.80
C SER A 60 -20.19 -3.60 28.83
N SER A 61 -20.09 -4.90 28.54
CA SER A 61 -18.85 -5.70 28.56
C SER A 61 -18.95 -6.83 27.53
N TYR A 62 -17.79 -7.39 27.15
CA TYR A 62 -17.65 -8.27 25.99
C TYR A 62 -16.71 -9.43 26.27
N VAL A 63 -17.15 -10.65 25.97
CA VAL A 63 -16.30 -11.85 26.00
C VAL A 63 -15.62 -11.98 24.64
N TYR A 64 -14.33 -11.64 24.59
CA TYR A 64 -13.48 -11.77 23.42
C TYR A 64 -12.92 -13.19 23.30
N SER A 65 -12.87 -13.71 22.07
CA SER A 65 -12.32 -15.05 21.76
C SER A 65 -10.90 -15.02 21.17
N ASP A 66 -10.30 -13.82 21.03
CA ASP A 66 -8.91 -13.64 20.58
C ASP A 66 -8.17 -12.84 21.67
N ASP A 67 -7.46 -13.53 22.56
CA ASP A 67 -7.02 -12.98 23.84
C ASP A 67 -5.86 -11.97 23.79
N ASP A 68 -4.99 -12.04 22.78
CA ASP A 68 -3.86 -11.12 22.59
C ASP A 68 -4.12 -10.17 21.40
N SER A 69 -5.31 -9.55 21.32
CA SER A 69 -5.75 -8.73 20.18
C SER A 69 -5.98 -7.24 20.51
N VAL A 70 -5.60 -6.34 19.59
CA VAL A 70 -5.85 -4.87 19.68
C VAL A 70 -7.32 -4.54 19.97
N VAL A 71 -8.23 -5.40 19.50
CA VAL A 71 -9.68 -5.23 19.67
C VAL A 71 -10.12 -5.49 21.11
N LYS A 72 -9.46 -6.41 21.83
CA LYS A 72 -9.66 -6.66 23.26
C LYS A 72 -8.93 -5.62 24.10
N ASP A 73 -7.63 -5.39 23.85
CA ASP A 73 -6.77 -4.45 24.61
C ASP A 73 -7.36 -3.05 24.79
N PHE A 74 -8.14 -2.58 23.81
CA PHE A 74 -8.75 -1.24 23.81
C PHE A 74 -10.29 -1.25 23.71
N ASP A 75 -10.93 -2.39 24.01
CA ASP A 75 -12.38 -2.64 23.94
C ASP A 75 -13.08 -2.08 22.67
N LEU A 76 -12.54 -2.43 21.50
CA LEU A 76 -12.98 -1.89 20.22
C LEU A 76 -14.07 -2.72 19.54
N GLY A 77 -14.50 -3.86 20.13
CA GLY A 77 -15.35 -4.86 19.50
C GLY A 77 -16.60 -4.29 18.81
N CYS A 78 -17.29 -3.39 19.51
CA CYS A 78 -18.49 -2.71 19.03
C CYS A 78 -18.28 -1.23 18.69
N GLN A 79 -17.02 -0.81 18.56
CA GLN A 79 -16.61 0.55 18.20
C GLN A 79 -16.02 0.55 16.78
N ASN A 80 -16.82 0.09 15.80
CA ASN A 80 -16.39 -0.09 14.41
C ASN A 80 -15.70 1.16 13.83
N TRP A 81 -16.20 2.36 14.12
CA TRP A 81 -15.59 3.61 13.65
C TRP A 81 -14.15 3.79 14.17
N LYS A 82 -13.83 3.39 15.41
CA LYS A 82 -12.45 3.40 15.94
C LYS A 82 -11.56 2.39 15.19
N ARG A 83 -12.08 1.18 14.93
CA ARG A 83 -11.35 0.14 14.19
C ARG A 83 -11.02 0.61 12.76
N THR A 84 -11.96 1.29 12.09
CA THR A 84 -11.75 1.93 10.79
C THR A 84 -10.78 3.11 10.88
N LEU A 85 -10.88 3.93 11.93
CA LEU A 85 -10.09 5.16 12.11
C LEU A 85 -8.58 4.91 12.18
N VAL A 86 -8.13 3.77 12.72
CA VAL A 86 -6.71 3.36 12.67
C VAL A 86 -6.19 3.36 11.23
N GLY A 87 -6.88 2.68 10.32
CA GLY A 87 -6.52 2.63 8.90
C GLY A 87 -6.62 3.98 8.20
N THR A 88 -7.60 4.81 8.58
CA THR A 88 -7.72 6.19 8.08
C THR A 88 -6.52 7.04 8.51
N ILE A 89 -6.12 6.99 9.78
CA ILE A 89 -5.02 7.80 10.32
C ILE A 89 -3.65 7.33 9.80
N HIS A 90 -3.45 6.02 9.63
CA HIS A 90 -2.30 5.48 8.91
C HIS A 90 -2.20 6.08 7.49
N ASN A 91 -3.30 6.06 6.72
CA ASN A 91 -3.34 6.68 5.39
C ASN A 91 -3.13 8.20 5.42
N SER A 92 -3.62 8.92 6.44
CA SER A 92 -3.33 10.34 6.63
C SER A 92 -1.85 10.62 6.80
N GLY A 93 -1.09 9.72 7.44
CA GLY A 93 0.37 9.81 7.54
C GLY A 93 1.07 9.81 6.17
N PHE A 94 0.60 9.01 5.20
CA PHE A 94 1.21 8.93 3.87
C PHE A 94 1.17 10.27 3.09
N PHE A 95 0.13 11.09 3.29
CA PHE A 95 0.03 12.42 2.69
C PHE A 95 1.13 13.37 3.18
N LEU A 96 1.62 13.20 4.42
CA LEU A 96 2.75 13.94 4.97
C LEU A 96 4.09 13.31 4.57
N ALA A 97 4.18 11.98 4.67
CA ALA A 97 5.42 11.23 4.47
C ALA A 97 5.99 11.36 3.05
N LEU A 98 5.14 11.24 2.01
CA LEU A 98 5.62 11.20 0.63
C LEU A 98 6.22 12.54 0.16
N PRO A 99 5.58 13.72 0.37
CA PRO A 99 6.20 15.00 0.06
C PRO A 99 7.44 15.29 0.91
N MET A 100 7.38 15.04 2.23
CA MET A 100 8.53 15.28 3.12
C MET A 100 9.73 14.44 2.71
N THR A 101 9.53 13.15 2.45
CA THR A 101 10.63 12.25 2.07
C THR A 101 11.20 12.60 0.70
N GLY A 102 10.36 13.01 -0.26
CA GLY A 102 10.83 13.55 -1.54
C GLY A 102 11.77 14.75 -1.36
N ILE A 103 11.36 15.74 -0.56
CA ILE A 103 12.16 16.93 -0.25
C ILE A 103 13.48 16.55 0.46
N ILE A 104 13.44 15.66 1.45
CA ILE A 104 14.65 15.19 2.17
C ILE A 104 15.59 14.44 1.21
N SER A 105 15.05 13.58 0.35
CA SER A 105 15.78 12.76 -0.63
C SER A 105 16.47 13.62 -1.69
N ASP A 106 15.76 14.59 -2.27
CA ASP A 106 16.35 15.53 -3.24
C ASP A 106 17.34 16.50 -2.59
N ARG A 107 17.13 16.92 -1.33
CA ARG A 107 18.02 17.88 -0.64
C ARG A 107 19.29 17.22 -0.10
N PHE A 108 19.19 16.05 0.54
CA PHE A 108 20.28 15.44 1.32
C PHE A 108 20.87 14.15 0.71
N GLY A 109 20.19 13.52 -0.25
CA GLY A 109 20.65 12.29 -0.92
C GLY A 109 19.72 11.10 -0.65
N ARG A 110 19.66 10.16 -1.60
CA ARG A 110 18.79 8.97 -1.55
C ARG A 110 19.13 8.12 -0.34
N LYS A 111 20.43 7.87 -0.10
CA LYS A 111 20.87 7.03 1.02
C LYS A 111 20.49 7.63 2.38
N LYS A 112 20.63 8.95 2.54
CA LYS A 112 20.30 9.64 3.80
C LYS A 112 18.80 9.62 4.09
N ALA A 113 17.96 9.89 3.08
CA ALA A 113 16.51 9.82 3.24
C ALA A 113 16.03 8.40 3.59
N LEU A 114 16.57 7.37 2.93
CA LEU A 114 16.24 5.97 3.22
C LEU A 114 16.61 5.59 4.67
N SER A 115 17.83 5.92 5.10
CA SER A 115 18.31 5.58 6.45
C SER A 115 17.52 6.33 7.54
N PHE A 116 17.16 7.59 7.29
CA PHE A 116 16.31 8.37 8.19
C PHE A 116 14.91 7.76 8.32
N ALA A 117 14.24 7.48 7.19
CA ALA A 117 12.89 6.91 7.21
C ALA A 117 12.88 5.51 7.86
N ALA A 118 13.87 4.66 7.59
CA ALA A 118 14.00 3.35 8.23
C ALA A 118 14.21 3.44 9.77
N LEU A 119 14.97 4.44 10.24
CA LEU A 119 15.14 4.69 11.67
C LEU A 119 13.84 5.16 12.33
N MET A 120 13.12 6.11 11.71
CA MET A 120 11.80 6.57 12.20
C MET A 120 10.79 5.42 12.22
N ASN A 121 10.81 4.55 11.21
CA ASN A 121 9.99 3.35 11.13
C ASN A 121 10.27 2.40 12.31
N CYS A 122 11.55 2.11 12.59
CA CYS A 122 11.94 1.26 13.72
C CYS A 122 11.48 1.87 15.06
N ILE A 123 11.75 3.18 15.28
CA ILE A 123 11.39 3.86 16.53
C ILE A 123 9.88 3.84 16.77
N PHE A 124 9.08 4.43 15.87
CA PHE A 124 7.65 4.57 16.12
C PHE A 124 6.90 3.22 16.07
N GLY A 125 7.30 2.30 15.20
CA GLY A 125 6.71 0.96 15.12
C GLY A 125 6.98 0.10 16.36
N LEU A 126 8.19 0.16 16.93
CA LEU A 126 8.50 -0.48 18.21
C LEU A 126 7.75 0.19 19.36
N THR A 127 7.74 1.53 19.43
CA THR A 127 7.02 2.28 20.48
C THR A 127 5.50 2.01 20.45
N ARG A 128 4.89 1.85 19.26
CA ARG A 128 3.48 1.43 19.12
C ARG A 128 3.18 0.12 19.85
N SER A 129 4.11 -0.85 19.88
CA SER A 129 3.92 -2.14 20.58
C SER A 129 3.81 -2.02 22.12
N PHE A 130 4.27 -0.90 22.69
CA PHE A 130 4.19 -0.58 24.11
C PHE A 130 3.02 0.36 24.45
N SER A 131 2.14 0.67 23.49
CA SER A 131 1.00 1.56 23.75
C SER A 131 0.02 0.96 24.77
N THR A 132 -0.28 1.73 25.81
CA THR A 132 -1.15 1.33 26.93
C THR A 132 -2.61 1.78 26.75
N ASN A 133 -2.87 2.67 25.80
CA ASN A 133 -4.21 3.14 25.48
C ASN A 133 -4.36 3.42 23.97
N TYR A 134 -5.61 3.46 23.51
CA TYR A 134 -5.97 3.66 22.10
C TYR A 134 -5.43 4.97 21.50
N VAL A 135 -5.37 6.06 22.27
CA VAL A 135 -4.90 7.37 21.77
C VAL A 135 -3.39 7.31 21.51
N MET A 136 -2.63 6.74 22.43
CA MET A 136 -1.19 6.48 22.28
C MET A 136 -0.90 5.56 21.08
N PHE A 137 -1.68 4.48 20.91
CA PHE A 137 -1.60 3.60 19.76
C PHE A 137 -1.79 4.36 18.43
N VAL A 138 -2.87 5.16 18.34
CA VAL A 138 -3.22 5.96 17.15
C VAL A 138 -2.23 7.10 16.86
N ILE A 139 -1.63 7.71 17.88
CA ILE A 139 -0.57 8.72 17.68
C ILE A 139 0.66 8.05 17.05
N PHE A 140 1.11 6.91 17.57
CA PHE A 140 2.26 6.21 16.97
C PHE A 140 1.94 5.59 15.61
N GLU A 141 0.69 5.21 15.34
CA GLU A 141 0.20 4.87 13.99
C GLU A 141 0.43 6.02 13.00
N PHE A 142 0.06 7.25 13.38
CA PHE A 142 0.27 8.44 12.56
C PHE A 142 1.76 8.78 12.38
N MET A 143 2.57 8.66 13.44
CA MET A 143 4.00 8.99 13.38
C MET A 143 4.81 7.96 12.59
N GLU A 144 4.50 6.67 12.72
CA GLU A 144 5.12 5.61 11.93
C GLU A 144 4.81 5.78 10.43
N ALA A 145 3.53 5.95 10.07
CA ALA A 145 3.16 6.25 8.69
C ALA A 145 3.72 7.59 8.20
N GLY A 146 3.69 8.64 9.02
CA GLY A 146 4.07 10.01 8.68
C GLY A 146 5.57 10.25 8.48
N PHE A 147 6.43 9.48 9.15
CA PHE A 147 7.89 9.61 9.05
C PHE A 147 8.61 8.37 8.51
N GLY A 148 8.01 7.18 8.61
CA GLY A 148 8.58 5.90 8.17
C GLY A 148 8.22 5.47 6.74
N ALA A 149 6.98 5.71 6.29
CA ALA A 149 6.47 5.15 5.02
C ALA A 149 7.27 5.56 3.76
N GLY A 150 7.99 6.68 3.82
CA GLY A 150 8.89 7.12 2.75
C GLY A 150 10.11 6.21 2.50
N ALA A 151 10.39 5.25 3.38
CA ALA A 151 11.49 4.30 3.21
C ALA A 151 11.32 3.47 1.92
N TYR A 152 10.12 2.91 1.67
CA TYR A 152 9.87 2.10 0.48
C TYR A 152 10.03 2.90 -0.82
N THR A 153 9.42 4.09 -0.90
CA THR A 153 9.48 4.92 -2.11
C THR A 153 10.89 5.45 -2.38
N THR A 154 11.66 5.76 -1.34
CA THR A 154 13.08 6.13 -1.48
C THR A 154 13.92 4.96 -1.93
N ALA A 155 13.75 3.76 -1.35
CA ALA A 155 14.46 2.55 -1.76
C ALA A 155 14.16 2.19 -3.22
N PHE A 156 12.89 2.27 -3.64
CA PHE A 156 12.47 2.03 -5.01
C PHE A 156 13.10 3.02 -6.01
N VAL A 157 13.01 4.33 -5.75
CA VAL A 157 13.63 5.35 -6.61
C VAL A 157 15.15 5.16 -6.67
N PHE A 158 15.80 4.89 -5.54
CA PHE A 158 17.24 4.67 -5.47
C PHE A 158 17.67 3.43 -6.28
N ALA A 159 16.95 2.31 -6.16
CA ALA A 159 17.21 1.11 -6.96
C ALA A 159 17.01 1.37 -8.47
N MET A 160 15.99 2.14 -8.85
CA MET A 160 15.75 2.52 -10.26
C MET A 160 16.76 3.55 -10.81
N GLU A 161 17.40 4.34 -9.95
CA GLU A 161 18.54 5.21 -10.29
C GLU A 161 19.87 4.45 -10.40
N LEU A 162 19.99 3.28 -9.76
CA LEU A 162 21.17 2.39 -9.87
C LEU A 162 21.13 1.47 -11.10
N VAL A 163 19.96 1.23 -11.70
CA VAL A 163 19.77 0.29 -12.81
C VAL A 163 19.57 1.01 -14.15
N GLY A 164 20.39 0.63 -15.15
CA GLY A 164 20.34 1.16 -16.51
C GLY A 164 19.01 0.85 -17.23
N PRO A 165 18.62 1.63 -18.27
CA PRO A 165 17.25 1.63 -18.82
C PRO A 165 16.65 0.26 -19.15
N GLN A 166 17.44 -0.62 -19.77
CA GLN A 166 17.03 -1.98 -20.15
C GLN A 166 16.75 -2.88 -18.93
N GLY A 167 17.57 -2.80 -17.88
CA GLY A 167 17.44 -3.64 -16.69
C GLY A 167 16.30 -3.27 -15.74
N ARG A 168 15.63 -2.13 -15.94
CA ARG A 168 14.65 -1.59 -14.97
C ARG A 168 13.42 -2.47 -14.79
N VAL A 169 12.97 -3.19 -15.83
CA VAL A 169 11.82 -4.10 -15.73
C VAL A 169 12.16 -5.26 -14.79
N PHE A 170 13.29 -5.93 -15.04
CA PHE A 170 13.80 -7.00 -14.19
C PHE A 170 14.12 -6.55 -12.75
N GLY A 171 14.76 -5.39 -12.60
CA GLY A 171 15.04 -4.81 -11.28
C GLY A 171 13.78 -4.48 -10.47
N ASN A 172 12.74 -3.98 -11.13
CA ASN A 172 11.42 -3.80 -10.52
C ASN A 172 10.81 -5.16 -10.09
N THR A 173 10.86 -6.19 -10.94
CA THR A 173 10.35 -7.52 -10.62
C THR A 173 11.04 -8.13 -9.40
N ILE A 174 12.36 -7.97 -9.24
CA ILE A 174 13.09 -8.41 -8.03
C ILE A 174 12.54 -7.72 -6.77
N ILE A 175 12.34 -6.39 -6.80
CA ILE A 175 11.80 -5.64 -5.65
C ILE A 175 10.39 -6.13 -5.28
N ASN A 176 9.53 -6.38 -6.28
CA ASN A 176 8.17 -6.87 -6.04
C ASN A 176 8.17 -8.30 -5.48
N VAL A 177 9.08 -9.18 -5.92
CA VAL A 177 9.22 -10.54 -5.34
C VAL A 177 9.64 -10.47 -3.86
N PHE A 178 10.59 -9.59 -3.48
CA PHE A 178 10.94 -9.39 -2.07
C PHE A 178 9.79 -8.79 -1.25
N TYR A 179 9.00 -7.89 -1.83
CA TYR A 179 7.79 -7.34 -1.20
C TYR A 179 6.74 -8.44 -0.93
N VAL A 180 6.51 -9.35 -1.90
CA VAL A 180 5.61 -10.51 -1.74
C VAL A 180 6.11 -11.47 -0.67
N PHE A 181 7.41 -11.76 -0.60
CA PHE A 181 7.96 -12.53 0.52
C PHE A 181 7.70 -11.84 1.86
N GLY A 182 7.80 -10.52 1.95
CA GLY A 182 7.41 -9.73 3.13
C GLY A 182 5.94 -9.93 3.53
N LEU A 183 5.01 -9.94 2.58
CA LEU A 183 3.58 -10.20 2.82
C LEU A 183 3.32 -11.63 3.32
N MET A 184 3.99 -12.62 2.72
CA MET A 184 3.89 -14.02 3.14
C MET A 184 4.46 -14.23 4.55
N SER A 185 5.64 -13.65 4.85
CA SER A 185 6.24 -13.66 6.19
C SER A 185 5.36 -12.95 7.23
N LEU A 186 4.77 -11.80 6.89
CA LEU A 186 3.81 -11.10 7.75
C LEU A 186 2.62 -11.99 8.12
N SER A 187 2.02 -12.68 7.14
CA SER A 187 0.87 -13.56 7.37
C SER A 187 1.26 -14.79 8.22
N GLY A 188 2.41 -15.41 7.93
CA GLY A 188 2.95 -16.54 8.71
C GLY A 188 3.27 -16.16 10.16
N LEU A 189 3.96 -15.03 10.39
CA LEU A 189 4.24 -14.54 11.74
C LEU A 189 2.96 -14.18 12.50
N SER A 190 1.95 -13.61 11.83
CA SER A 190 0.66 -13.30 12.44
C SER A 190 -0.10 -14.57 12.85
N TRP A 191 -0.04 -15.64 12.03
CA TRP A 191 -0.63 -16.94 12.37
C TRP A 191 0.09 -17.65 13.53
N ILE A 192 1.41 -17.57 13.59
CA ILE A 192 2.24 -18.23 14.63
C ILE A 192 2.15 -17.49 15.97
N LEU A 193 2.26 -16.16 15.96
CA LEU A 193 2.35 -15.37 17.20
C LEU A 193 0.98 -15.08 17.82
N GLN A 194 0.00 -14.71 16.99
CA GLN A 194 -1.36 -14.27 17.31
C GLN A 194 -1.48 -13.03 18.26
N ASP A 195 -0.39 -12.66 18.93
CA ASP A 195 -0.20 -11.44 19.72
C ASP A 195 0.29 -10.28 18.85
N TRP A 196 -0.48 -9.19 18.84
CA TRP A 196 -0.19 -7.99 18.06
C TRP A 196 1.07 -7.22 18.51
N ARG A 197 1.39 -7.24 19.81
CA ARG A 197 2.56 -6.56 20.40
C ARG A 197 3.85 -7.33 20.09
N LYS A 198 3.84 -8.66 20.24
CA LYS A 198 4.94 -9.56 19.82
C LYS A 198 5.17 -9.41 18.30
N LEU A 199 4.11 -9.41 17.51
CA LEU A 199 4.15 -9.24 16.05
C LEU A 199 4.79 -7.90 15.63
N LEU A 200 4.38 -6.78 16.23
CA LEU A 200 5.01 -5.48 15.96
C LEU A 200 6.51 -5.47 16.29
N ARG A 201 6.93 -6.03 17.44
CA ARG A 201 8.36 -6.09 17.80
C ARG A 201 9.17 -6.88 16.77
N MET A 202 8.64 -8.02 16.33
CA MET A 202 9.27 -8.89 15.32
C MET A 202 9.40 -8.22 13.95
N ILE A 203 8.40 -7.46 13.50
CA ILE A 203 8.42 -6.78 12.19
C ILE A 203 9.32 -5.55 12.18
N TYR A 204 9.28 -4.74 13.24
CA TYR A 204 9.96 -3.44 13.25
C TYR A 204 11.41 -3.51 13.72
N ALA A 205 11.82 -4.49 14.54
CA ALA A 205 13.23 -4.63 14.95
C ALA A 205 14.22 -4.79 13.77
N PRO A 206 13.94 -5.57 12.71
CA PRO A 206 14.75 -5.59 11.48
C PRO A 206 14.91 -4.23 10.80
N SER A 207 13.97 -3.28 10.96
CA SER A 207 14.11 -1.92 10.38
C SER A 207 15.31 -1.17 10.96
N CYS A 208 15.71 -1.45 12.20
CA CYS A 208 16.92 -0.87 12.78
C CYS A 208 18.20 -1.39 12.11
N LEU A 209 18.21 -2.60 11.53
CA LEU A 209 19.34 -3.07 10.71
C LEU A 209 19.44 -2.30 9.39
N ILE A 210 18.33 -1.84 8.82
CA ILE A 210 18.31 -1.05 7.58
C ILE A 210 18.99 0.32 7.78
N PHE A 211 19.03 0.86 9.01
CA PHE A 211 19.84 2.06 9.30
C PHE A 211 21.33 1.85 8.98
N SER A 212 21.86 0.63 9.15
CA SER A 212 23.27 0.31 8.83
C SER A 212 23.62 0.48 7.35
N TYR A 213 22.62 0.49 6.47
CA TYR A 213 22.82 0.73 5.03
C TYR A 213 23.38 2.14 4.75
N MET A 214 23.32 3.06 5.72
CA MET A 214 24.03 4.34 5.68
C MET A 214 25.54 4.17 5.47
N TRP A 215 26.15 3.10 5.99
CA TRP A 215 27.58 2.82 5.84
C TRP A 215 27.87 1.92 4.64
N ILE A 216 27.02 0.94 4.37
CA ILE A 216 27.23 -0.06 3.30
C ILE A 216 27.00 0.52 1.90
N LEU A 217 25.91 1.27 1.70
CA LEU A 217 25.51 1.71 0.37
C LEU A 217 26.33 2.92 -0.11
N ASN A 218 26.51 2.99 -1.43
CA ASN A 218 26.98 4.20 -2.10
C ASN A 218 25.85 5.27 -2.12
N GLU A 219 26.07 6.45 -2.69
CA GLU A 219 24.99 7.43 -2.96
C GLU A 219 24.61 7.38 -4.45
N SER A 220 23.39 7.80 -4.81
CA SER A 220 22.92 7.84 -6.19
C SER A 220 23.84 8.66 -7.10
N VAL A 221 24.33 8.02 -8.17
CA VAL A 221 25.17 8.66 -9.20
C VAL A 221 24.46 9.86 -9.82
N ARG A 222 23.16 9.72 -10.13
CA ARG A 222 22.32 10.77 -10.72
C ARG A 222 22.20 11.98 -9.79
N TRP A 223 21.94 11.74 -8.50
CA TRP A 223 21.90 12.80 -7.49
C TRP A 223 23.27 13.48 -7.32
N LEU A 224 24.37 12.72 -7.30
CA LEU A 224 25.72 13.29 -7.22
C LEU A 224 26.04 14.21 -8.40
N LEU A 225 25.71 13.80 -9.63
CA LEU A 225 25.86 14.65 -10.82
C LEU A 225 24.98 15.90 -10.75
N GLN A 226 23.71 15.78 -10.34
CA GLN A 226 22.80 16.91 -10.17
C GLN A 226 23.28 17.92 -9.09
N LYS A 227 24.08 17.48 -8.11
CA LYS A 227 24.74 18.34 -7.11
C LYS A 227 26.15 18.81 -7.51
N GLY A 228 26.61 18.54 -8.74
CA GLY A 228 27.94 18.90 -9.22
C GLY A 228 29.09 18.14 -8.53
N ARG A 229 28.82 16.96 -7.94
CA ARG A 229 29.78 16.16 -7.17
C ARG A 229 30.42 15.07 -8.05
N HIS A 230 30.98 15.49 -9.18
CA HIS A 230 31.45 14.63 -10.27
C HIS A 230 32.47 13.58 -9.81
N ASP A 231 33.46 13.93 -8.99
CA ASP A 231 34.47 12.99 -8.47
C ASP A 231 33.86 11.83 -7.70
N LYS A 232 32.82 12.12 -6.91
CA LYS A 232 32.09 11.12 -6.12
C LYS A 232 31.20 10.25 -7.02
N ALA A 233 30.60 10.82 -8.06
CA ALA A 233 29.88 10.05 -9.08
C ALA A 233 30.83 9.07 -9.81
N ILE A 234 31.99 9.56 -10.27
CA ILE A 234 33.04 8.76 -10.92
C ILE A 234 33.56 7.66 -9.98
N GLY A 235 33.80 7.97 -8.70
CA GLY A 235 34.21 6.98 -7.70
C GLY A 235 33.19 5.86 -7.49
N VAL A 236 31.89 6.17 -7.47
CA VAL A 236 30.82 5.16 -7.40
C VAL A 236 30.75 4.32 -8.68
N ILE A 237 30.88 4.94 -9.85
CA ILE A 237 30.93 4.24 -11.15
C ILE A 237 32.13 3.28 -11.21
N LYS A 238 33.34 3.73 -10.86
CA LYS A 238 34.55 2.89 -10.85
C LYS A 238 34.46 1.74 -9.83
N LYS A 239 33.81 1.95 -8.68
CA LYS A 239 33.51 0.87 -7.71
C LYS A 239 32.55 -0.17 -8.29
N ALA A 240 31.47 0.26 -8.94
CA ALA A 240 30.52 -0.65 -9.60
C ALA A 240 31.15 -1.44 -10.77
N ALA A 241 31.98 -0.77 -11.58
CA ALA A 241 32.74 -1.41 -12.67
C ALA A 241 33.65 -2.55 -12.15
N LYS A 242 34.41 -2.29 -11.07
CA LYS A 242 35.26 -3.28 -10.42
C LYS A 242 34.47 -4.46 -9.85
N MET A 243 33.29 -4.23 -9.27
CA MET A 243 32.40 -5.30 -8.78
C MET A 243 31.84 -6.15 -9.92
N ASN A 244 31.44 -5.52 -11.02
CA ASN A 244 30.88 -6.21 -12.19
C ASN A 244 31.95 -6.80 -13.13
N LYS A 245 33.25 -6.63 -12.83
CA LYS A 245 34.40 -7.03 -13.66
C LYS A 245 34.40 -6.43 -15.08
N VAL A 246 33.75 -5.29 -15.27
CA VAL A 246 33.71 -4.57 -16.56
C VAL A 246 34.76 -3.47 -16.58
N GLN A 247 35.59 -3.42 -17.62
CA GLN A 247 36.42 -2.23 -17.87
C GLN A 247 35.58 -1.14 -18.54
N ILE A 248 35.60 0.07 -17.96
CA ILE A 248 35.00 1.26 -18.56
C ILE A 248 36.11 1.97 -19.33
N SER A 249 35.95 2.07 -20.66
CA SER A 249 36.80 2.95 -21.49
C SER A 249 36.70 4.38 -20.99
N ASP A 250 37.83 5.10 -20.90
CA ASP A 250 37.82 6.50 -20.47
C ASP A 250 36.98 7.40 -21.39
N GLN A 251 36.70 7.00 -22.65
CA GLN A 251 35.72 7.68 -23.50
C GLN A 251 34.29 7.72 -22.93
N ALA A 252 33.91 6.75 -22.09
CA ALA A 252 32.62 6.76 -21.39
C ALA A 252 32.64 7.58 -20.08
N LEU A 253 33.82 7.94 -19.59
CA LEU A 253 34.03 8.87 -18.47
C LEU A 253 34.27 10.31 -18.97
N ALA A 254 34.78 10.49 -20.18
CA ALA A 254 35.11 11.79 -20.77
C ALA A 254 33.95 12.81 -20.70
N PRO A 255 32.68 12.48 -21.01
CA PRO A 255 31.57 13.44 -20.86
C PRO A 255 31.34 13.90 -19.40
N LEU A 256 31.69 13.05 -18.42
CA LEU A 256 31.62 13.40 -16.99
C LEU A 256 32.81 14.26 -16.55
N GLN A 257 33.97 14.10 -17.20
CA GLN A 257 35.20 14.86 -16.96
C GLN A 257 35.20 16.21 -17.69
N GLU A 258 34.62 16.31 -18.89
CA GLU A 258 34.35 17.57 -19.59
C GLU A 258 33.40 18.48 -18.80
N MET A 259 32.45 17.89 -18.05
CA MET A 259 31.63 18.62 -17.09
C MET A 259 32.41 19.12 -15.86
N GLN A 260 33.60 18.57 -15.57
CA GLN A 260 34.53 19.12 -14.57
C GLN A 260 35.45 20.18 -15.18
N SER A 261 35.90 20.00 -16.43
CA SER A 261 36.84 20.90 -17.11
C SER A 261 36.23 22.20 -17.64
N LYS A 262 35.03 22.58 -17.18
CA LYS A 262 34.44 23.91 -17.38
C LYS A 262 34.18 24.62 -16.03
N PRO A 263 35.22 25.19 -15.40
CA PRO A 263 35.06 26.04 -14.23
C PRO A 263 34.31 27.34 -14.58
N THR A 264 33.40 27.74 -13.69
CA THR A 264 33.19 29.15 -13.31
C THR A 264 32.85 30.19 -14.39
N GLU A 265 32.03 29.84 -15.39
CA GLU A 265 31.20 30.82 -16.13
C GLU A 265 29.70 30.58 -15.88
N ARG A 266 29.26 29.33 -16.06
CA ARG A 266 27.83 28.95 -15.98
C ARG A 266 27.20 29.03 -14.59
N LYS A 267 27.92 29.52 -13.56
CA LYS A 267 27.37 29.67 -12.21
C LYS A 267 26.67 31.01 -12.02
N ASP A 268 27.29 32.10 -12.47
CA ASP A 268 26.85 33.45 -12.09
C ASP A 268 25.61 33.90 -12.89
N GLU A 269 25.49 33.52 -14.17
CA GLU A 269 24.24 33.67 -14.93
C GLU A 269 23.06 32.91 -14.30
N LEU A 270 23.32 31.74 -13.69
CA LEU A 270 22.30 30.86 -13.09
C LEU A 270 21.95 31.19 -11.63
N VAL A 271 22.56 32.24 -11.06
CA VAL A 271 22.25 32.78 -9.72
C VAL A 271 21.17 33.86 -9.78
N ASN A 272 21.19 34.72 -10.80
CA ASN A 272 20.32 35.91 -10.86
C ASN A 272 18.89 35.67 -11.36
N GLN A 273 18.53 34.46 -11.78
CA GLN A 273 17.12 34.11 -11.98
C GLN A 273 16.51 33.53 -10.70
N PRO A 274 15.41 34.11 -10.16
CA PRO A 274 14.67 33.49 -9.05
C PRO A 274 14.03 32.20 -9.53
N LYS A 275 14.70 31.07 -9.25
CA LYS A 275 14.26 29.72 -9.62
C LYS A 275 12.91 29.43 -8.95
N LYS A 276 11.82 29.71 -9.68
CA LYS A 276 10.44 29.37 -9.30
C LYS A 276 10.43 27.95 -8.75
N SER A 277 9.81 27.75 -7.58
CA SER A 277 9.77 26.43 -6.93
C SER A 277 9.40 25.33 -7.93
N LEU A 278 10.07 24.18 -7.85
CA LEU A 278 9.88 23.05 -8.77
C LEU A 278 8.39 22.71 -8.95
N PHE A 279 7.61 22.83 -7.86
CA PHE A 279 6.17 22.65 -7.83
C PHE A 279 5.40 23.63 -8.75
N LEU A 280 5.77 24.92 -8.74
CA LEU A 280 5.20 25.94 -9.63
C LEU A 280 5.56 25.68 -11.10
N GLN A 281 6.76 25.18 -11.38
CA GLN A 281 7.16 24.82 -12.75
C GLN A 281 6.34 23.62 -13.28
N VAL A 282 6.15 22.60 -12.43
CA VAL A 282 5.33 21.41 -12.73
C VAL A 282 3.86 21.76 -12.98
N ILE A 283 3.28 22.70 -12.22
CA ILE A 283 1.91 23.18 -12.41
C ILE A 283 1.77 24.06 -13.66
N GLY A 284 2.82 24.82 -14.01
CA GLY A 284 2.87 25.70 -15.18
C GLY A 284 2.88 24.94 -16.52
N SER A 285 3.62 23.83 -16.62
CA SER A 285 3.61 23.00 -17.84
C SER A 285 2.28 22.27 -18.00
N SER A 286 1.50 22.63 -19.02
CA SER A 286 0.25 21.95 -19.36
C SER A 286 0.45 20.46 -19.73
N ILE A 287 1.61 20.12 -20.30
CA ILE A 287 1.98 18.75 -20.66
C ILE A 287 2.27 17.93 -19.39
N ILE A 288 3.08 18.45 -18.47
CA ILE A 288 3.40 17.72 -17.23
C ILE A 288 2.19 17.68 -16.30
N ARG A 289 1.39 18.75 -16.18
CA ARG A 289 0.15 18.75 -15.42
C ARG A 289 -0.83 17.68 -15.91
N ARG A 290 -0.99 17.51 -17.23
CA ARG A 290 -1.80 16.43 -17.82
C ARG A 290 -1.24 15.03 -17.50
N ARG A 291 0.07 14.84 -17.61
CA ARG A 291 0.73 13.57 -17.22
C ARG A 291 0.54 13.27 -15.73
N LEU A 292 0.74 14.25 -14.87
CA LEU A 292 0.56 14.13 -13.42
C LEU A 292 -0.88 13.72 -13.09
N LEU A 293 -1.89 14.42 -13.61
CA LEU A 293 -3.29 14.05 -13.42
C LEU A 293 -3.61 12.64 -13.93
N THR A 294 -3.06 12.25 -15.10
CA THR A 294 -3.24 10.90 -15.64
C THR A 294 -2.58 9.84 -14.76
N CYS A 295 -1.33 10.04 -14.35
CA CYS A 295 -0.60 9.13 -13.48
C CYS A 295 -1.20 9.05 -12.08
N SER A 296 -1.71 10.16 -11.52
CA SER A 296 -2.43 10.16 -10.24
C SER A 296 -3.75 9.39 -10.35
N PHE A 297 -4.52 9.58 -11.44
CA PHE A 297 -5.71 8.76 -11.67
C PHE A 297 -5.33 7.28 -11.78
N LEU A 298 -4.36 6.92 -12.64
CA LEU A 298 -3.89 5.54 -12.80
C LEU A 298 -3.32 4.93 -11.52
N TRP A 299 -2.63 5.70 -10.68
CA TRP A 299 -2.10 5.23 -9.40
C TRP A 299 -3.21 5.01 -8.38
N ILE A 300 -4.20 5.92 -8.35
CA ILE A 300 -5.47 5.66 -7.67
C ILE A 300 -6.04 4.35 -8.24
N THR A 301 -6.23 4.19 -9.55
CA THR A 301 -6.59 2.93 -10.27
C THR A 301 -5.63 1.73 -10.07
N CYS A 302 -4.54 1.87 -9.31
CA CYS A 302 -3.66 0.77 -8.90
C CYS A 302 -3.64 0.46 -7.36
N THR A 303 -4.31 1.28 -6.53
CA THR A 303 -4.44 1.13 -5.07
C THR A 303 -5.74 0.50 -4.42
N PHE A 304 -7.00 0.56 -4.92
CA PHE A 304 -8.23 0.06 -4.16
C PHE A 304 -8.15 -1.42 -4.22
N VAL A 305 -8.43 -2.01 -5.40
CA VAL A 305 -8.74 -3.43 -5.47
C VAL A 305 -7.45 -4.23 -5.18
N TYR A 306 -6.29 -3.58 -5.03
CA TYR A 306 -5.15 -4.08 -4.24
C TYR A 306 -5.60 -4.35 -2.80
N TYR A 307 -5.68 -3.31 -1.96
CA TYR A 307 -6.07 -3.44 -0.55
C TYR A 307 -7.49 -4.04 -0.36
N GLY A 308 -8.42 -3.79 -1.27
CA GLY A 308 -9.79 -4.31 -1.27
C GLY A 308 -9.88 -5.80 -1.60
N LEU A 309 -9.10 -6.33 -2.55
CA LEU A 309 -9.02 -7.78 -2.74
C LEU A 309 -8.21 -8.42 -1.60
N SER A 310 -7.17 -7.76 -1.10
CA SER A 310 -6.44 -8.23 0.09
C SER A 310 -7.35 -8.30 1.33
N ILE A 311 -8.21 -7.30 1.58
CA ILE A 311 -9.21 -7.30 2.66
C ILE A 311 -10.32 -8.33 2.42
N ASN A 312 -10.74 -8.54 1.17
CA ASN A 312 -11.66 -9.63 0.84
C ASN A 312 -11.02 -11.02 1.00
N SER A 313 -9.70 -11.17 0.79
CA SER A 313 -9.01 -12.47 0.91
C SER A 313 -9.05 -13.05 2.34
N VAL A 314 -8.97 -12.19 3.36
CA VAL A 314 -9.14 -12.60 4.77
C VAL A 314 -10.62 -12.81 5.16
N SER A 315 -11.56 -12.42 4.29
CA SER A 315 -12.99 -12.64 4.46
C SER A 315 -13.51 -13.94 3.82
N LEU A 316 -12.64 -14.68 3.12
CA LEU A 316 -12.94 -16.03 2.61
C LEU A 316 -13.07 -17.03 3.76
N ALA A 317 -13.91 -18.05 3.56
CA ALA A 317 -14.01 -19.18 4.48
C ALA A 317 -12.67 -19.96 4.56
N GLY A 318 -12.43 -20.60 5.70
CA GLY A 318 -11.15 -21.27 6.00
C GLY A 318 -10.24 -20.41 6.88
N ASN A 319 -8.93 -20.62 6.78
CA ASN A 319 -7.94 -19.89 7.57
C ASN A 319 -7.52 -18.59 6.85
N GLN A 320 -7.88 -17.45 7.44
CA GLN A 320 -7.57 -16.10 6.93
C GLN A 320 -6.09 -15.89 6.56
N TYR A 321 -5.16 -16.45 7.33
CA TYR A 321 -3.72 -16.27 7.12
C TYR A 321 -3.23 -17.05 5.90
N ILE A 322 -3.72 -18.29 5.74
CA ILE A 322 -3.43 -19.15 4.57
C ILE A 322 -4.07 -18.53 3.32
N ASN A 323 -5.32 -18.07 3.41
CA ASN A 323 -6.02 -17.42 2.29
C ASN A 323 -5.25 -16.18 1.79
N PHE A 324 -4.79 -15.32 2.69
CA PHE A 324 -3.96 -14.15 2.35
C PHE A 324 -2.59 -14.56 1.76
N MET A 325 -1.94 -15.57 2.35
CA MET A 325 -0.62 -16.06 1.89
C MET A 325 -0.68 -16.67 0.49
N LEU A 326 -1.76 -17.39 0.15
CA LEU A 326 -1.99 -17.93 -1.19
C LEU A 326 -2.25 -16.82 -2.22
N VAL A 327 -3.01 -15.79 -1.87
CA VAL A 327 -3.22 -14.61 -2.73
C VAL A 327 -1.90 -13.86 -2.97
N ALA A 328 -1.07 -13.68 -1.94
CA ALA A 328 0.25 -13.09 -2.09
C ALA A 328 1.18 -13.95 -2.98
N PHE A 329 1.20 -15.28 -2.80
CA PHE A 329 2.03 -16.19 -3.59
C PHE A 329 1.76 -16.10 -5.10
N ILE A 330 0.50 -15.91 -5.52
CA ILE A 330 0.11 -15.74 -6.93
C ILE A 330 0.76 -14.50 -7.57
N GLU A 331 1.15 -13.49 -6.79
CA GLU A 331 1.85 -12.31 -7.32
C GLU A 331 3.29 -12.65 -7.80
N ILE A 332 3.92 -13.75 -7.35
CA ILE A 332 5.26 -14.15 -7.81
C ILE A 332 5.27 -14.52 -9.32
N PRO A 333 4.52 -15.55 -9.80
CA PRO A 333 4.48 -15.88 -11.23
C PRO A 333 3.90 -14.76 -12.09
N ALA A 334 2.98 -13.94 -11.54
CA ALA A 334 2.50 -12.74 -12.23
C ALA A 334 3.63 -11.72 -12.47
N ASN A 335 4.47 -11.45 -11.47
CA ASN A 335 5.60 -10.51 -11.59
C ASN A 335 6.67 -10.96 -12.60
N PHE A 336 6.90 -12.28 -12.78
CA PHE A 336 7.75 -12.81 -13.85
C PHE A 336 7.08 -12.75 -15.22
N THR A 337 5.79 -13.09 -15.31
CA THR A 337 5.01 -12.96 -16.55
C THR A 337 5.00 -11.53 -17.07
N CYS A 338 4.90 -10.54 -16.18
CA CYS A 338 5.00 -9.13 -16.51
C CYS A 338 6.31 -8.75 -17.21
N VAL A 339 7.46 -9.35 -16.87
CA VAL A 339 8.74 -9.08 -17.58
C VAL A 339 8.61 -9.47 -19.05
N VAL A 340 8.30 -10.75 -19.29
CA VAL A 340 8.20 -11.33 -20.64
C VAL A 340 7.16 -10.61 -21.51
N VAL A 341 6.05 -10.18 -20.91
CA VAL A 341 4.96 -9.48 -21.60
C VAL A 341 5.30 -8.02 -21.88
N LEU A 342 5.91 -7.30 -20.94
CA LEU A 342 6.31 -5.90 -21.15
C LEU A 342 7.43 -5.76 -22.17
N ASP A 343 8.41 -6.67 -22.16
CA ASP A 343 9.54 -6.64 -23.09
C ASP A 343 9.12 -7.01 -24.53
N LYS A 344 8.13 -7.90 -24.70
CA LYS A 344 7.58 -8.27 -26.03
C LYS A 344 6.58 -7.27 -26.60
N PHE A 345 5.66 -6.73 -25.78
CA PHE A 345 4.51 -5.96 -26.29
C PHE A 345 4.56 -4.45 -26.04
N GLY A 346 5.51 -3.98 -25.23
CA GLY A 346 5.64 -2.56 -24.86
C GLY A 346 4.65 -2.13 -23.78
N ARG A 347 5.07 -1.18 -22.94
CA ARG A 347 4.39 -0.87 -21.68
C ARG A 347 2.96 -0.33 -21.90
N LYS A 348 2.76 0.47 -22.95
CA LYS A 348 1.47 1.10 -23.23
C LYS A 348 0.39 0.09 -23.61
N LYS A 349 0.70 -0.87 -24.49
CA LYS A 349 -0.28 -1.87 -24.95
C LYS A 349 -0.72 -2.77 -23.79
N VAL A 350 0.25 -3.25 -23.00
CA VAL A 350 0.01 -4.13 -21.85
C VAL A 350 -0.87 -3.46 -20.81
N LEU A 351 -0.60 -2.19 -20.45
CA LEU A 351 -1.43 -1.44 -19.50
C LEU A 351 -2.89 -1.31 -19.98
N ILE A 352 -3.13 -0.99 -21.25
CA ILE A 352 -4.49 -0.88 -21.81
C ILE A 352 -5.23 -2.23 -21.70
N ILE A 353 -4.58 -3.32 -22.10
CA ILE A 353 -5.18 -4.68 -22.05
C ILE A 353 -5.50 -5.08 -20.61
N VAL A 354 -4.59 -4.86 -19.66
CA VAL A 354 -4.79 -5.23 -18.25
C VAL A 354 -5.89 -4.41 -17.57
N TYR A 355 -6.01 -3.10 -17.85
CA TYR A 355 -7.11 -2.29 -17.33
C TYR A 355 -8.47 -2.65 -17.92
N ILE A 356 -8.54 -3.00 -19.21
CA ILE A 356 -9.79 -3.47 -19.84
C ILE A 356 -10.18 -4.84 -19.29
N LEU A 357 -9.23 -5.77 -19.16
CA LEU A 357 -9.47 -7.09 -18.57
C LEU A 357 -9.93 -6.98 -17.10
N SER A 358 -9.31 -6.11 -16.30
CA SER A 358 -9.76 -5.77 -14.95
C SER A 358 -11.23 -5.34 -14.91
N ALA A 359 -11.60 -4.40 -15.78
CA ALA A 359 -12.97 -3.89 -15.84
C ALA A 359 -13.98 -5.00 -16.19
N ILE A 360 -13.67 -5.80 -17.22
CA ILE A 360 -14.52 -6.92 -17.66
C ILE A 360 -14.73 -7.93 -16.52
N LEU A 361 -13.66 -8.29 -15.79
CA LEU A 361 -13.76 -9.22 -14.67
C LEU A 361 -14.56 -8.63 -13.50
N CYS A 362 -14.26 -7.40 -13.06
CA CYS A 362 -14.99 -6.75 -11.96
C CYS A 362 -16.50 -6.58 -12.26
N ILE A 363 -16.84 -6.20 -13.48
CA ILE A 363 -18.22 -6.02 -13.92
C ILE A 363 -18.89 -7.39 -14.09
N GLY A 364 -18.27 -8.34 -14.78
CA GLY A 364 -18.82 -9.68 -15.02
C GLY A 364 -19.13 -10.46 -13.73
N LEU A 365 -18.25 -10.35 -12.73
CA LEU A 365 -18.48 -10.89 -11.38
C LEU A 365 -19.78 -10.36 -10.73
N SER A 366 -20.16 -9.11 -11.02
CA SER A 366 -21.36 -8.46 -10.47
C SER A 366 -22.67 -9.04 -11.06
N PHE A 367 -22.58 -9.70 -12.22
CA PHE A 367 -23.72 -10.30 -12.93
C PHE A 367 -23.78 -11.84 -12.81
N LEU A 368 -22.86 -12.47 -12.07
CA LEU A 368 -22.90 -13.92 -11.84
C LEU A 368 -24.18 -14.32 -11.06
N PRO A 369 -25.05 -15.19 -11.62
CA PRO A 369 -26.34 -15.52 -11.01
C PRO A 369 -26.23 -16.00 -9.55
N LYS A 370 -27.21 -15.65 -8.70
CA LYS A 370 -27.24 -16.02 -7.27
C LYS A 370 -27.36 -17.55 -7.00
N VAL A 371 -27.42 -18.38 -8.05
CA VAL A 371 -27.51 -19.85 -8.03
C VAL A 371 -26.21 -20.57 -7.59
N PHE A 372 -25.03 -20.06 -7.95
CA PHE A 372 -23.76 -20.69 -7.54
C PHE A 372 -23.54 -20.70 -6.01
N PRO A 373 -22.86 -21.72 -5.43
CA PRO A 373 -22.48 -21.72 -4.03
C PRO A 373 -21.59 -20.54 -3.66
N THR A 374 -21.73 -20.02 -2.44
CA THR A 374 -20.97 -18.85 -1.95
C THR A 374 -19.46 -19.06 -2.06
N ASN A 375 -18.98 -20.27 -1.75
CA ASN A 375 -17.57 -20.65 -1.83
C ASN A 375 -17.05 -20.56 -3.26
N VAL A 376 -17.84 -20.98 -4.25
CA VAL A 376 -17.48 -20.91 -5.68
C VAL A 376 -17.40 -19.46 -6.16
N ARG A 377 -18.35 -18.58 -5.76
CA ARG A 377 -18.23 -17.13 -6.05
C ARG A 377 -16.96 -16.54 -5.44
N GLN A 378 -16.64 -16.88 -4.20
CA GLN A 378 -15.46 -16.36 -3.52
C GLN A 378 -14.15 -16.86 -4.17
N SER A 379 -14.09 -18.11 -4.65
CA SER A 379 -12.97 -18.62 -5.44
C SER A 379 -12.85 -17.93 -6.82
N LEU A 380 -13.96 -17.64 -7.49
CA LEU A 380 -13.96 -16.87 -8.75
C LEU A 380 -13.56 -15.39 -8.52
N LEU A 381 -14.01 -14.76 -7.45
CA LEU A 381 -13.50 -13.46 -6.99
C LEU A 381 -11.98 -13.50 -6.73
N GLY A 382 -11.50 -14.60 -6.15
CA GLY A 382 -10.06 -14.87 -5.98
C GLY A 382 -9.30 -15.03 -7.30
N ALA A 383 -9.85 -15.72 -8.30
CA ALA A 383 -9.23 -15.86 -9.62
C ALA A 383 -9.21 -14.53 -10.40
N CYS A 384 -10.28 -13.72 -10.30
CA CYS A 384 -10.35 -12.38 -10.87
C CYS A 384 -9.48 -11.35 -10.13
N SER A 385 -8.92 -11.70 -8.96
CA SER A 385 -8.12 -10.81 -8.09
C SER A 385 -6.85 -10.24 -8.76
N CYS A 386 -6.43 -10.85 -9.87
CA CYS A 386 -5.17 -10.55 -10.55
C CYS A 386 -5.15 -9.20 -11.31
N ALA A 387 -6.28 -8.48 -11.50
CA ALA A 387 -6.36 -7.36 -12.45
C ALA A 387 -7.05 -6.08 -11.92
N GLY A 388 -6.30 -4.97 -11.85
CA GLY A 388 -6.73 -3.55 -11.74
C GLY A 388 -7.49 -3.13 -10.45
N ARG A 389 -7.16 -1.94 -9.90
CA ARG A 389 -7.11 -1.77 -8.43
C ARG A 389 -7.37 -0.30 -7.94
N VAL A 390 -8.56 0.30 -7.70
CA VAL A 390 -8.82 1.81 -7.62
C VAL A 390 -8.92 2.73 -6.32
N GLY A 391 -7.87 3.03 -5.52
CA GLY A 391 -7.79 3.98 -4.35
C GLY A 391 -7.60 3.41 -2.91
N SER A 392 -6.60 3.86 -2.11
CA SER A 392 -6.35 3.37 -0.70
C SER A 392 -7.26 3.96 0.38
N THR A 393 -7.54 5.27 0.34
CA THR A 393 -8.24 5.99 1.41
C THR A 393 -9.70 5.57 1.60
N LEU A 394 -10.32 5.02 0.56
CA LEU A 394 -11.70 4.54 0.57
C LEU A 394 -11.82 3.06 0.97
N ALA A 395 -10.73 2.28 0.95
CA ALA A 395 -10.78 0.84 1.23
C ALA A 395 -11.37 0.49 2.61
N PRO A 396 -11.18 1.29 3.69
CA PRO A 396 -11.83 1.07 4.98
C PRO A 396 -13.35 1.38 4.99
N LEU A 397 -13.86 2.08 3.97
CA LEU A 397 -15.28 2.46 3.81
C LEU A 397 -16.04 1.51 2.88
N THR A 398 -15.37 0.80 1.97
CA THR A 398 -15.98 -0.19 1.07
C THR A 398 -16.87 -1.22 1.78
N PRO A 399 -16.48 -1.81 2.94
CA PRO A 399 -17.34 -2.75 3.67
C PRO A 399 -18.63 -2.10 4.18
N LEU A 400 -18.62 -0.79 4.47
CA LEU A 400 -19.80 -0.05 4.91
C LEU A 400 -20.75 0.21 3.75
N LEU A 401 -20.21 0.51 2.56
CA LEU A 401 -20.98 0.75 1.34
C LEU A 401 -21.72 -0.52 0.87
N ALA A 402 -21.08 -1.69 1.04
CA ALA A 402 -21.66 -3.00 0.76
C ALA A 402 -22.84 -3.38 1.69
N LEU A 403 -23.05 -2.68 2.81
CA LEU A 403 -24.24 -2.88 3.67
C LEU A 403 -25.51 -2.28 3.06
N TYR A 404 -25.40 -1.31 2.16
CA TYR A 404 -26.52 -0.68 1.45
C TYR A 404 -26.76 -1.28 0.07
N TYR A 405 -25.70 -1.51 -0.72
CA TYR A 405 -25.82 -2.07 -2.08
C TYR A 405 -24.68 -3.06 -2.39
N GLU A 406 -25.01 -4.36 -2.47
CA GLU A 406 -24.04 -5.46 -2.66
C GLU A 406 -23.17 -5.29 -3.93
N ASN A 407 -23.77 -4.84 -5.04
CA ASN A 407 -23.11 -4.78 -6.36
C ASN A 407 -22.38 -3.45 -6.64
N LEU A 408 -22.63 -2.41 -5.85
CA LEU A 408 -22.18 -1.04 -6.15
C LEU A 408 -20.65 -0.87 -6.15
N PRO A 409 -19.88 -1.48 -5.22
CA PRO A 409 -18.42 -1.40 -5.26
C PRO A 409 -17.81 -1.94 -6.55
N SER A 410 -18.26 -3.12 -7.01
CA SER A 410 -17.71 -3.81 -8.18
C SER A 410 -17.98 -3.06 -9.49
N ILE A 411 -19.15 -2.46 -9.63
CA ILE A 411 -19.49 -1.57 -10.77
C ILE A 411 -18.58 -0.33 -10.76
N PHE A 412 -18.36 0.28 -9.59
CA PHE A 412 -17.48 1.44 -9.43
C PHE A 412 -16.00 1.11 -9.75
N PHE A 413 -15.51 -0.07 -9.38
CA PHE A 413 -14.16 -0.52 -9.77
C PHE A 413 -14.04 -0.64 -11.30
N GLY A 414 -15.07 -1.22 -11.93
CA GLY A 414 -15.12 -1.41 -13.38
C GLY A 414 -15.10 -0.11 -14.19
N THR A 415 -15.95 0.86 -13.84
CA THR A 415 -16.00 2.15 -14.56
C THR A 415 -14.69 2.93 -14.42
N MET A 416 -14.10 2.93 -13.23
CA MET A 416 -12.78 3.53 -12.99
C MET A 416 -11.66 2.85 -13.80
N ALA A 417 -11.67 1.52 -13.91
CA ALA A 417 -10.71 0.77 -14.73
C ALA A 417 -10.86 1.05 -16.25
N ILE A 418 -12.09 1.26 -16.75
CA ILE A 418 -12.33 1.70 -18.14
C ILE A 418 -11.73 3.09 -18.38
N ILE A 419 -11.99 4.05 -17.49
CA ILE A 419 -11.45 5.42 -17.60
C ILE A 419 -9.91 5.41 -17.57
N ALA A 420 -9.30 4.56 -16.74
CA ALA A 420 -7.86 4.36 -16.73
C ALA A 420 -7.33 3.82 -18.08
N GLY A 421 -7.93 2.76 -18.63
CA GLY A 421 -7.57 2.22 -19.93
C GLY A 421 -7.62 3.27 -21.05
N LEU A 422 -8.66 4.10 -21.06
CA LEU A 422 -8.79 5.25 -21.98
C LEU A 422 -7.70 6.31 -21.77
N LEU A 423 -7.39 6.66 -20.52
CA LEU A 423 -6.37 7.66 -20.20
C LEU A 423 -4.96 7.21 -20.61
N VAL A 424 -4.63 5.91 -20.58
CA VAL A 424 -3.33 5.39 -21.07
C VAL A 424 -3.11 5.71 -22.55
N PHE A 425 -4.16 5.84 -23.38
CA PHE A 425 -4.01 6.29 -24.77
C PHE A 425 -3.38 7.68 -24.89
N THR A 426 -3.49 8.53 -23.87
CA THR A 426 -2.88 9.87 -23.88
C THR A 426 -1.37 9.87 -23.60
N MET A 427 -0.81 8.76 -23.11
CA MET A 427 0.61 8.68 -22.70
C MET A 427 1.55 8.29 -23.85
N PRO A 428 2.83 8.73 -23.81
CA PRO A 428 3.88 8.21 -24.68
C PRO A 428 4.21 6.75 -24.32
N GLU A 429 4.96 6.07 -25.20
CA GLU A 429 5.62 4.81 -24.82
C GLU A 429 6.94 5.15 -24.11
N THR A 430 7.39 4.30 -23.18
CA THR A 430 8.52 4.57 -22.27
C THR A 430 9.52 3.41 -22.16
N ILE A 431 9.31 2.29 -22.87
CA ILE A 431 10.25 1.16 -22.89
C ILE A 431 11.64 1.60 -23.37
N ASN A 432 12.69 1.19 -22.64
CA ASN A 432 14.11 1.42 -22.92
C ASN A 432 14.60 2.88 -23.08
N ILE A 433 13.74 3.88 -22.83
CA ILE A 433 14.10 5.31 -22.90
C ILE A 433 14.82 5.75 -21.59
N PRO A 434 15.82 6.66 -21.66
CA PRO A 434 16.44 7.25 -20.47
C PRO A 434 15.43 8.00 -19.59
N LEU A 435 15.77 8.22 -18.32
CA LEU A 435 14.94 9.07 -17.44
C LEU A 435 15.25 10.53 -17.78
N PRO A 436 14.25 11.37 -18.10
CA PRO A 436 14.52 12.77 -18.40
C PRO A 436 15.02 13.51 -17.15
N ASP A 437 16.07 14.31 -17.30
CA ASP A 437 16.66 15.13 -16.24
C ASP A 437 16.00 16.51 -16.13
N SER A 438 15.27 16.94 -17.17
CA SER A 438 14.58 18.24 -17.20
C SER A 438 13.11 18.18 -17.63
N ILE A 439 12.36 19.21 -17.25
CA ILE A 439 10.96 19.45 -17.68
C ILE A 439 10.87 19.54 -19.21
N GLU A 440 11.80 20.25 -19.85
CA GLU A 440 11.83 20.43 -21.30
C GLU A 440 12.05 19.11 -22.05
N GLU A 441 12.97 18.28 -21.57
CA GLU A 441 13.22 16.95 -22.14
C GLU A 441 11.98 16.06 -22.03
N ALA A 442 11.33 16.08 -20.86
CA ALA A 442 10.06 15.40 -20.65
C ALA A 442 8.98 15.88 -21.63
N GLU A 443 8.92 17.17 -21.96
CA GLU A 443 8.01 17.70 -22.98
C GLU A 443 8.38 17.29 -24.41
N ARG A 444 9.67 17.35 -24.78
CA ARG A 444 10.19 16.99 -26.12
C ARG A 444 9.76 15.58 -26.52
N LEU A 445 9.81 14.61 -25.60
CA LEU A 445 9.30 13.25 -25.78
C LEU A 445 7.81 13.17 -26.22
N THR A 446 6.99 14.19 -25.91
CA THR A 446 5.60 14.30 -26.40
C THR A 446 5.54 14.89 -27.81
N LYS A 447 6.33 15.95 -28.04
CA LYS A 447 6.32 16.75 -29.28
C LYS A 447 6.85 15.93 -30.46
N THR A 448 7.90 15.13 -30.25
CA THR A 448 8.41 14.17 -31.25
C THR A 448 7.38 13.10 -31.62
N LYS A 449 6.58 12.63 -30.66
CA LYS A 449 5.55 11.61 -30.94
C LYS A 449 4.36 12.16 -31.72
N ARG A 450 3.93 13.41 -31.49
CA ARG A 450 2.92 14.07 -32.33
C ARG A 450 3.36 14.14 -33.78
N ARG A 451 4.54 14.72 -34.05
CA ARG A 451 5.10 14.77 -35.41
C ARG A 451 5.13 13.41 -36.12
N LYS A 452 5.42 12.32 -35.39
CA LYS A 452 5.44 10.93 -35.92
C LYS A 452 4.07 10.21 -35.99
N ASN A 453 2.99 10.95 -35.77
CA ASN A 453 1.59 10.55 -35.86
C ASN A 453 0.81 11.49 -36.81
N ASP A 454 1.33 12.70 -37.03
CA ASP A 454 0.86 13.72 -37.96
C ASP A 454 1.59 13.62 -39.34
N SER A 455 2.39 12.56 -39.55
CA SER A 455 3.12 12.18 -40.77
C SER A 455 3.20 10.67 -40.90
#